data_AF-A0A9P6ZLX0-F1
#
_entry.id   AF-A0A9P6ZLX0-F1
#
_cell.length_a   1.000
_cell.length_b   1.000
_cell.length_c   1.000
_cell.angle_alpha   90.00
_cell.angle_beta   90.00
_cell.angle_gamma   90.00
#
_symmetry.space_group_name_H-M   'P 1'
#
loop_
_entity.id
_entity.type
_entity.pdbx_description
1 polymer ?
#
loop_
_entity_poly.entity_id
_entity_poly.type
_entity_poly.pdbx_seq_one_letter_code
_entity_poly.pdbx_strand_id
1 'polypeptide(L)'
;GVGQKPPLQLIEQEWGGMKNHSTHKGHCQTWQPHNDNNVRRQWSQFMFFIMHINSMMNAGSHTSEAVQILDEQCGSTSLPQFHSKLQPKKKQ
;
A
#
# COMPACT_ATOMS: atom_id res chain seq x y z
N GLY A 1 -3.40 16.50 0.79
CA GLY A 1 -3.53 17.18 -0.50
C GLY A 1 -2.33 16.87 -1.37
N VAL A 2 -2.53 16.59 -2.66
CA VAL A 2 -1.47 16.23 -3.61
C VAL A 2 -0.69 17.47 -4.11
N GLY A 3 -0.84 18.61 -3.43
CA GLY A 3 -0.37 19.93 -3.85
C GLY A 3 1.14 20.17 -3.83
N GLN A 4 1.97 19.13 -3.92
CA GLN A 4 3.44 19.24 -3.98
C GLN A 4 4.08 18.51 -5.17
N LYS A 5 3.30 18.04 -6.15
CA LYS A 5 3.85 17.36 -7.33
C LYS A 5 3.42 18.06 -8.62
N PRO A 6 4.30 18.85 -9.25
CA PRO A 6 3.99 19.64 -10.46
C PRO A 6 3.36 18.85 -11.62
N PRO A 7 3.78 17.60 -11.92
CA PRO A 7 3.15 16.82 -12.98
C PRO A 7 1.68 16.48 -12.71
N LEU A 8 1.30 16.34 -11.44
CA LEU A 8 -0.07 16.02 -11.05
C LEU A 8 -0.98 17.26 -11.05
N GLN A 9 -0.42 18.47 -10.89
CA GLN A 9 -1.16 19.71 -11.06
C GLN A 9 -1.59 19.94 -12.51
N LEU A 10 -0.73 19.58 -13.48
CA LEU A 10 -1.02 19.73 -14.89
C LEU A 10 -2.22 18.85 -15.29
N ILE A 11 -2.24 17.61 -14.80
CA ILE A 11 -3.35 16.67 -14.99
C ILE A 11 -4.62 17.16 -14.27
N GLU A 12 -4.51 17.70 -13.04
CA GLU A 12 -5.66 18.24 -12.32
C GLU A 12 -6.22 19.51 -12.98
N GLN A 13 -5.36 20.34 -13.58
CA GLN A 13 -5.75 21.55 -14.30
C GLN A 13 -6.41 21.23 -15.64
N GLU A 14 -5.88 20.27 -16.39
CA GLU A 14 -6.42 19.86 -17.68
C GLU A 14 -7.65 18.92 -17.57
N TRP A 15 -7.73 18.09 -16.52
CA TRP A 15 -8.72 17.00 -16.42
C TRP A 15 -9.46 16.93 -15.07
N GLY A 16 -9.10 17.74 -14.06
CA GLY A 16 -9.57 17.61 -12.67
C GLY A 16 -10.68 18.58 -12.25
N GLY A 17 -10.97 19.61 -13.03
CA GLY A 17 -11.59 20.84 -12.51
C GLY A 17 -13.11 21.03 -12.63
N MET A 18 -13.98 20.01 -12.55
CA MET A 18 -15.42 20.30 -12.37
C MET A 18 -15.78 20.36 -10.89
N LYS A 19 -15.55 21.54 -10.29
CA LYS A 19 -16.16 21.88 -9.00
C LYS A 19 -17.65 22.08 -9.24
N ASN A 20 -18.48 21.34 -8.51
CA ASN A 20 -19.91 21.58 -8.56
C ASN A 20 -20.22 22.85 -7.72
N HIS A 21 -20.58 23.94 -8.39
CA HIS A 21 -20.85 25.24 -7.77
C HIS A 21 -22.00 25.21 -6.75
N SER A 22 -22.92 24.25 -6.85
CA SER A 22 -24.04 24.11 -5.91
C SER A 22 -23.66 23.42 -4.59
N THR A 23 -22.65 22.55 -4.59
CA THR A 23 -22.29 21.73 -3.41
C THR A 23 -20.93 22.10 -2.81
N HIS A 24 -20.15 22.97 -3.46
CA HIS A 24 -18.80 23.39 -3.03
C HIS A 24 -17.82 22.21 -2.77
N LYS A 25 -18.17 21.01 -3.25
CA LYS A 25 -17.34 19.80 -3.16
C LYS A 25 -16.64 19.58 -4.50
N GLY A 26 -15.35 19.24 -4.43
CA GLY A 26 -14.62 18.76 -5.60
C GLY A 26 -15.14 17.37 -5.98
N HIS A 27 -15.54 17.19 -7.24
CA HIS A 27 -15.87 15.87 -7.74
C HIS A 27 -14.56 15.15 -8.08
N CYS A 28 -14.29 14.01 -7.42
CA CYS A 28 -13.23 13.12 -7.89
C CYS A 28 -13.65 12.62 -9.28
N GLN A 29 -12.79 12.82 -10.28
CA GLN A 29 -13.10 12.51 -11.67
C GLN A 29 -13.24 10.99 -11.87
N THR A 30 -14.10 10.58 -12.79
CA THR A 30 -14.35 9.17 -13.12
C THR A 30 -13.12 8.43 -13.65
N TRP A 31 -12.13 9.15 -14.21
CA TRP A 31 -10.85 8.57 -14.62
C TRP A 31 -9.89 8.33 -13.46
N GLN A 32 -10.11 8.97 -12.30
CA GLN A 32 -9.27 8.74 -11.13
C GLN A 32 -9.59 7.33 -10.61
N PRO A 33 -8.60 6.41 -10.59
CA PRO A 33 -8.82 5.09 -10.05
C PRO A 33 -9.37 5.23 -8.63
N HIS A 34 -10.45 4.51 -8.33
CA HIS A 34 -11.06 4.55 -7.00
C HIS A 34 -9.94 4.36 -5.98
N ASN A 35 -9.83 5.28 -5.02
CA ASN A 35 -8.91 5.15 -3.90
C ASN A 35 -9.43 4.05 -2.97
N ASP A 36 -9.31 2.80 -3.40
CA ASP A 36 -9.72 1.65 -2.63
C ASP A 36 -8.63 1.32 -1.60
N ASN A 37 -8.96 1.62 -0.35
CA ASN A 37 -8.07 1.36 0.78
C ASN A 37 -7.77 -0.14 0.96
N ASN A 38 -8.68 -1.03 0.57
CA ASN A 38 -8.46 -2.46 0.65
C ASN A 38 -7.41 -2.92 -0.35
N VAL A 39 -7.50 -2.46 -1.60
CA VAL A 39 -6.50 -2.77 -2.64
C VAL A 39 -5.13 -2.26 -2.24
N ARG A 40 -5.04 -1.02 -1.72
CA ARG A 40 -3.77 -0.46 -1.23
C ARG A 40 -3.18 -1.27 -0.08
N ARG A 41 -4.03 -1.72 0.85
CA ARG A 41 -3.61 -2.55 1.99
C ARG A 41 -3.08 -3.90 1.53
N GLN A 42 -3.79 -4.57 0.63
CA GLN A 42 -3.38 -5.86 0.05
C GLN A 42 -2.05 -5.72 -0.70
N TRP A 43 -1.91 -4.68 -1.55
CA TRP A 43 -0.67 -4.41 -2.26
C TRP A 43 0.51 -4.16 -1.32
N SER A 44 0.29 -3.37 -0.26
CA SER A 44 1.32 -3.13 0.76
C SER A 44 1.75 -4.41 1.48
N GLN A 45 0.81 -5.29 1.82
CA GLN A 45 1.11 -6.57 2.47
C GLN A 45 1.89 -7.49 1.54
N PHE A 46 1.45 -7.61 0.29
CA PHE A 46 2.12 -8.41 -0.74
C PHE A 46 3.58 -7.96 -0.90
N MET A 47 3.81 -6.66 -1.14
CA MET A 47 5.15 -6.12 -1.31
C MET A 47 6.03 -6.32 -0.07
N PHE A 48 5.46 -6.15 1.13
CA PHE A 48 6.18 -6.38 2.38
C PHE A 48 6.69 -7.82 2.49
N PHE A 49 5.83 -8.81 2.29
CA PHE A 49 6.23 -10.22 2.43
C PHE A 49 7.19 -10.66 1.33
N ILE A 50 7.03 -10.18 0.08
CA ILE A 50 8.00 -10.44 -0.99
C ILE A 50 9.37 -9.87 -0.63
N MET A 51 9.43 -8.64 -0.12
CA MET A 51 10.70 -8.06 0.32
C MET A 51 11.34 -8.84 1.47
N HIS A 52 10.52 -9.34 2.41
CA HIS A 52 11.00 -10.14 3.53
C HIS A 52 11.58 -11.49 3.07
N ILE A 53 10.87 -12.21 2.19
CA ILE A 53 11.33 -13.46 1.59
C ILE A 53 12.64 -13.23 0.83
N ASN A 54 12.72 -12.18 0.01
CA ASN A 54 13.95 -11.84 -0.71
C ASN A 54 15.12 -11.53 0.24
N SER A 55 14.86 -10.88 1.38
CA SER A 55 15.89 -10.63 2.40
C SER A 55 16.41 -11.93 3.02
N MET A 56 15.53 -12.90 3.29
CA MET A 56 15.93 -14.22 3.81
C MET A 56 16.70 -15.01 2.77
N MET A 57 16.29 -14.94 1.50
CA MET A 57 17.03 -15.55 0.39
C MET A 57 18.43 -14.96 0.24
N ASN A 58 18.58 -13.64 0.37
CA ASN A 58 19.88 -12.98 0.36
C ASN A 58 20.76 -13.37 1.56
N ALA A 59 20.15 -13.80 2.67
CA ALA A 59 20.86 -14.35 3.83
C ALA A 59 21.21 -15.85 3.68
N GLY A 60 20.79 -16.50 2.57
CA GLY A 60 21.13 -17.88 2.23
C GLY A 60 19.98 -18.89 2.38
N SER A 61 18.78 -18.47 2.78
CA SER A 61 17.63 -19.37 2.88
C SER A 61 17.09 -19.74 1.50
N HIS A 62 16.57 -20.96 1.35
CA HIS A 62 15.78 -21.30 0.17
C HIS A 62 14.39 -20.66 0.24
N THR A 63 13.78 -20.38 -0.93
CA THR A 63 12.46 -19.73 -0.98
C THR A 63 11.38 -20.53 -0.22
N SER A 64 11.37 -21.86 -0.34
CA SER A 64 10.42 -22.72 0.37
C SER A 64 10.57 -22.64 1.89
N GLU A 65 11.81 -22.58 2.38
CA GLU A 65 12.13 -22.43 3.80
C GLU A 65 11.71 -21.05 4.31
N ALA A 66 12.00 -19.98 3.57
CA ALA A 66 11.59 -18.62 3.93
C ALA A 66 10.07 -18.47 4.02
N VAL A 67 9.33 -19.09 3.08
CA VAL A 67 7.86 -19.11 3.11
C VAL A 67 7.35 -19.93 4.30
N GLN A 68 7.93 -21.11 4.56
CA GLN A 68 7.53 -21.96 5.67
C GLN A 68 7.74 -21.25 7.03
N ILE A 69 8.89 -20.60 7.23
CA ILE A 69 9.18 -19.84 8.45
C ILE A 69 8.13 -18.74 8.67
N LEU A 70 7.76 -18.01 7.62
CA LEU A 70 6.76 -16.95 7.72
C LEU A 70 5.35 -17.50 7.99
N ASP A 71 4.99 -18.65 7.41
CA ASP A 71 3.71 -19.32 7.64
C ASP A 71 3.60 -19.82 9.09
N GLU A 72 4.65 -20.48 9.59
CA GLU A 72 4.76 -20.92 10.99
C GLU A 72 4.68 -19.76 11.98
N GLN A 73 5.37 -18.64 11.69
CA GLN A 73 5.32 -17.43 12.50
C GLN A 73 3.94 -16.74 12.48
N CYS A 74 3.24 -16.81 11.35
CA CYS A 74 1.89 -16.28 11.23
C CYS A 74 0.92 -17.07 12.11
N GLY A 75 1.06 -18.40 12.12
CA GLY A 75 0.23 -19.31 12.92
C GLY A 75 -1.26 -19.09 12.66
N SER A 76 -2.04 -18.91 13.73
CA SER A 76 -3.48 -18.65 13.63
C SER A 76 -3.85 -17.17 13.46
N THR A 77 -2.87 -16.27 13.33
CA THR A 77 -3.14 -14.84 13.22
C THR A 77 -3.51 -14.44 11.79
N SER A 78 -4.34 -13.41 11.64
CA SER A 78 -4.65 -12.89 10.31
C SER A 78 -3.41 -12.20 9.70
N LEU A 79 -3.22 -12.32 8.38
CA LEU A 79 -2.14 -11.64 7.65
C LEU A 79 -1.99 -10.15 8.00
N PRO A 80 -3.07 -9.36 8.16
CA PRO A 80 -2.92 -7.97 8.55
C PRO A 80 -2.38 -7.76 9.97
N GLN A 81 -2.77 -8.61 10.93
CA GLN A 81 -2.23 -8.57 12.28
C GLN A 81 -0.76 -8.98 12.29
N PHE A 82 -0.42 -10.04 11.55
CA PHE A 82 0.96 -10.50 11.42
C PHE A 82 1.86 -9.44 10.78
N HIS A 83 1.43 -8.87 9.66
CA HIS A 83 2.11 -7.75 8.99
C HIS A 83 2.35 -6.57 9.95
N SER A 84 1.35 -6.19 10.76
CA SER A 84 1.51 -5.11 11.74
C SER A 84 2.52 -5.43 12.84
N LYS A 85 2.66 -6.70 13.24
CA LYS A 85 3.64 -7.12 14.26
C LYS A 85 5.07 -7.07 13.75
N LEU A 86 5.27 -7.41 12.47
CA LEU A 86 6.59 -7.42 11.82
C LEU A 86 7.09 -6.03 11.43
N GLN A 87 6.22 -5.03 11.37
CA GLN A 87 6.66 -3.66 11.09
C GLN A 87 7.52 -3.10 12.23
N PRO A 88 8.60 -2.37 11.91
CA PRO A 88 9.41 -1.71 12.91
C PRO A 88 8.55 -0.79 13.77
N LYS A 89 8.56 -0.98 15.10
CA LYS A 89 7.93 -0.03 16.02
C LYS A 89 8.69 1.29 15.90
N LYS A 90 7.98 2.37 15.55
CA LYS A 90 8.55 3.71 15.62
C LYS A 90 8.98 3.95 17.07
N LYS A 91 10.26 4.25 17.29
CA LYS A 91 10.74 4.73 18.59
C LYS A 91 10.02 6.05 18.88
N GLN A 92 9.37 6.14 20.04
CA GLN A 92 8.77 7.37 20.56
C GLN A 92 9.86 8.35 20.97
#